data_AF-D6MJZ3-F1
#
_entry.id   AF-D6MJZ3-F1
#
_cell.length_a   1.000
_cell.length_b   1.000
_cell.length_c   1.000
_cell.angle_alpha   90.00
_cell.angle_beta   90.00
_cell.angle_gamma   90.00
#
_symmetry.space_group_name_H-M   'P 1'
#
loop_
_entity.id
_entity.type
_entity.pdbx_description
1 polymer ?
#
loop_
_entity_poly.entity_id
_entity_poly.type
_entity_poly.pdbx_seq_one_letter_code
_entity_poly.pdbx_strand_id
1 'polypeptide(L)'
;MGDYMSANLPPGFRFFPSDEELIVHFLHHKAAHLPCQPNIIPTLDLQQFDPWDLNGVAIQGGNQVWYFYAHNTQHRTTQNGYWNPIG
;
A
#
# COMPACT_ATOMS: atom_id res chain seq x y z
N MET A 1 17.69 -3.38 -4.51
CA MET A 1 16.64 -3.84 -5.44
C MET A 1 15.85 -2.59 -5.80
N GLY A 2 16.14 -1.97 -6.94
CA GLY A 2 15.69 -0.62 -7.27
C GLY A 2 14.23 -0.56 -7.72
N ASP A 3 13.60 0.53 -7.34
CA ASP A 3 12.47 1.25 -7.92
C ASP A 3 12.46 1.34 -9.46
N TYR A 4 12.32 0.20 -10.17
CA TYR A 4 12.24 0.18 -11.64
C TYR A 4 11.12 1.04 -12.25
N MET A 5 10.17 1.50 -11.43
CA MET A 5 9.11 2.42 -11.83
C MET A 5 9.48 3.89 -11.65
N SER A 6 10.28 4.25 -10.64
CA SER A 6 10.67 5.66 -10.43
C SER A 6 11.71 6.12 -11.44
N ALA A 7 12.53 5.19 -11.96
CA ALA A 7 13.57 5.53 -12.94
C ALA A 7 13.02 5.92 -14.34
N ASN A 8 11.75 5.65 -14.64
CA ASN A 8 11.13 5.95 -15.95
C ASN A 8 10.06 7.05 -15.91
N LEU A 9 9.77 7.61 -14.73
CA LEU A 9 8.74 8.63 -14.58
C LEU A 9 9.36 10.03 -14.52
N PRO A 10 8.72 11.04 -15.13
CA PRO A 10 9.19 12.42 -15.02
C PRO A 10 9.26 12.87 -13.55
N PRO A 11 10.22 13.75 -13.20
CA PRO A 11 10.28 14.35 -11.88
C PRO A 11 8.93 14.99 -11.50
N GLY A 12 8.46 14.70 -10.29
CA GLY A 12 7.17 15.21 -9.79
C GLY A 12 5.99 14.28 -10.01
N PHE A 13 6.13 13.19 -10.77
CA PHE A 13 5.10 12.14 -10.82
C PHE A 13 4.99 11.46 -9.46
N ARG A 14 3.76 11.29 -8.98
CA ARG A 14 3.48 10.66 -7.69
C ARG A 14 2.36 9.65 -7.88
N PHE A 15 2.41 8.58 -7.09
CA PHE A 15 1.29 7.69 -6.96
C PHE A 15 0.16 8.44 -6.25
N PHE A 16 -0.93 8.72 -6.97
CA PHE A 16 -2.10 9.44 -6.49
C PHE A 16 -3.38 8.88 -7.14
N PRO A 17 -3.70 7.60 -6.88
CA PRO A 17 -4.90 6.98 -7.42
C PRO A 17 -6.17 7.53 -6.75
N SER A 18 -7.27 7.51 -7.49
CA SER A 18 -8.62 7.65 -6.95
C SER A 18 -9.09 6.39 -6.21
N ASP A 19 -10.15 6.51 -5.41
CA ASP A 19 -10.78 5.37 -4.71
C ASP A 19 -11.21 4.27 -5.70
N GLU A 20 -11.76 4.67 -6.85
CA GLU A 20 -12.17 3.74 -7.90
C GLU A 20 -10.97 2.99 -8.49
N GLU A 21 -9.87 3.69 -8.78
CA GLU A 21 -8.66 3.06 -9.31
C GLU A 21 -8.06 2.07 -8.31
N LEU A 22 -8.04 2.41 -7.01
CA LEU A 22 -7.61 1.51 -5.94
C LEU A 22 -8.42 0.22 -5.91
N ILE A 23 -9.74 0.30 -6.08
CA ILE A 23 -10.62 -0.87 -6.06
C ILE A 23 -10.46 -1.69 -7.33
N VAL A 24 -10.65 -1.07 -8.50
CA VAL A 24 -10.79 -1.77 -9.79
C VAL A 24 -9.44 -2.28 -10.29
N HIS A 25 -8.40 -1.44 -10.26
CA HIS A 25 -7.12 -1.78 -10.89
C HIS A 25 -6.14 -2.47 -9.94
N PHE A 26 -6.23 -2.19 -8.64
CA PHE A 26 -5.28 -2.73 -7.66
C PHE A 26 -5.89 -3.85 -6.81
N LEU A 27 -7.00 -3.61 -6.13
CA LEU A 27 -7.56 -4.59 -5.19
C LEU A 27 -8.22 -5.77 -5.90
N HIS A 28 -9.09 -5.49 -6.88
CA HIS A 28 -9.79 -6.53 -7.63
C HIS A 28 -8.82 -7.43 -8.41
N HIS A 29 -7.84 -6.85 -9.11
CA HIS A 29 -6.82 -7.62 -9.81
C HIS A 29 -6.04 -8.53 -8.85
N LYS A 30 -5.65 -8.01 -7.68
CA LYS A 30 -4.96 -8.83 -6.68
C LYS A 30 -5.82 -9.97 -6.14
N ALA A 31 -7.08 -9.71 -5.82
CA ALA A 31 -8.01 -10.72 -5.30
C ALA A 31 -8.32 -11.80 -6.34
N ALA A 32 -8.39 -11.44 -7.62
CA ALA A 32 -8.64 -12.36 -8.72
C ALA A 32 -7.35 -13.05 -9.24
N HIS A 33 -6.19 -12.81 -8.60
CA HIS A 33 -4.88 -13.28 -9.06
C HIS A 33 -4.57 -12.91 -10.52
N LEU A 34 -5.11 -11.79 -10.98
CA LEU A 34 -4.87 -11.26 -12.32
C LEU A 34 -3.56 -10.47 -12.36
N PRO A 35 -2.90 -10.39 -13.53
CA PRO A 35 -1.76 -9.49 -13.69
C PRO A 35 -2.15 -8.05 -13.34
N CYS A 36 -1.40 -7.44 -12.42
CA CYS A 36 -1.51 -6.03 -12.09
C CYS A 36 -0.26 -5.32 -12.62
N GLN A 37 -0.45 -4.36 -13.52
CA GLN A 37 0.61 -3.49 -13.99
C GLN A 37 0.16 -2.03 -13.78
N PRO A 38 0.86 -1.26 -12.95
CA PRO A 38 2.08 -1.60 -12.22
C PRO A 38 1.85 -2.43 -10.94
N ASN A 39 2.62 -3.51 -10.72
CA ASN A 39 2.63 -4.25 -9.44
C ASN A 39 3.52 -3.57 -8.40
N ILE A 40 3.13 -2.36 -7.99
CA ILE A 40 3.93 -1.51 -7.11
C ILE A 40 3.52 -1.63 -5.64
N ILE A 41 2.26 -1.91 -5.34
CA ILE A 41 1.76 -1.94 -3.96
C ILE A 41 2.19 -3.25 -3.27
N PRO A 42 2.99 -3.21 -2.20
CA PRO A 42 3.48 -4.41 -1.51
C PRO A 42 2.39 -5.03 -0.61
N THR A 43 2.53 -6.32 -0.31
CA THR A 43 1.75 -6.97 0.76
C THR A 43 2.49 -6.83 2.07
N LEU A 44 1.84 -6.33 3.11
CA LEU A 44 2.37 -6.21 4.45
C LEU A 44 1.43 -6.89 5.45
N ASP A 45 2.02 -7.53 6.45
CA ASP A 45 1.26 -8.05 7.58
C ASP A 45 1.17 -6.97 8.66
N LEU A 46 -0.02 -6.34 8.77
CA LEU A 46 -0.28 -5.23 9.69
C LEU A 46 0.17 -5.45 11.14
N GLN A 47 0.24 -6.70 11.59
CA GLN A 47 0.61 -7.02 12.97
C GLN A 47 2.11 -6.89 13.24
N GLN A 48 2.93 -6.90 12.19
CA GLN A 48 4.39 -6.89 12.28
C GLN A 48 4.99 -5.49 12.15
N PHE A 49 4.19 -4.50 11.73
CA PHE A 49 4.67 -3.14 11.47
C PHE A 49 3.88 -2.14 12.30
N ASP A 50 4.59 -1.29 13.04
CA ASP A 50 3.97 -0.11 13.62
C ASP A 50 3.77 0.98 12.53
N PRO A 51 2.89 1.97 12.75
CA PRO A 51 2.61 2.99 11.74
C PRO A 51 3.84 3.77 11.26
N TRP A 52 4.85 3.95 12.11
CA TRP A 52 6.10 4.65 11.76
C TRP A 52 7.08 3.78 10.96
N ASP A 53 6.89 2.45 10.93
CA ASP A 53 7.75 1.52 10.19
C ASP A 53 7.38 1.41 8.71
N LEU A 54 6.29 2.09 8.27
CA LEU A 54 5.79 2.03 6.89
C LEU A 54 6.74 2.67 5.87
N ASN A 55 7.65 3.54 6.32
CA ASN A 55 8.62 4.20 5.45
C ASN A 55 9.61 3.20 4.87
N GLY A 56 9.65 3.09 3.54
CA GLY A 56 10.55 2.18 2.83
C GLY A 56 10.02 0.76 2.66
N VAL A 57 8.89 0.40 3.29
CA VAL A 57 8.23 -0.91 3.09
C VAL A 57 6.89 -0.81 2.38
N ALA A 58 6.23 0.35 2.41
CA ALA A 58 5.00 0.63 1.68
C ALA A 58 5.23 1.61 0.52
N ILE A 59 4.29 1.67 -0.44
CA ILE A 59 4.33 2.69 -1.48
C ILE A 59 3.91 4.02 -0.89
N GLN A 60 4.82 4.99 -0.92
CA GLN A 60 4.50 6.36 -0.58
C GLN A 60 3.81 7.03 -1.78
N GLY A 61 2.58 7.49 -1.57
CA GLY A 61 1.88 8.37 -2.50
C GLY A 61 1.67 9.75 -1.88
N GLY A 62 1.66 10.78 -2.73
CA GLY A 62 1.34 12.15 -2.33
C GLY A 62 1.98 12.63 -1.01
N ASN A 63 1.21 13.39 -0.24
CA ASN A 63 1.61 13.98 1.03
C ASN A 63 1.43 12.98 2.18
N GLN A 64 2.46 12.17 2.48
CA GLN A 64 2.48 11.27 3.64
C GLN A 64 1.34 10.24 3.66
N VAL A 65 1.01 9.68 2.50
CA VAL A 65 0.08 8.56 2.38
C VAL A 65 0.87 7.31 2.00
N TRP A 66 0.59 6.19 2.66
CA TRP A 66 1.22 4.90 2.38
C TRP A 66 0.17 3.89 1.93
N TYR A 67 0.46 3.20 0.84
CA TYR A 67 -0.38 2.19 0.24
C TYR A 67 0.28 0.82 0.38
N PHE A 68 -0.48 -0.15 0.89
CA PHE A 68 -0.09 -1.54 1.02
C PHE A 68 -1.34 -2.41 1.01
N TYR A 69 -1.17 -3.68 0.66
CA TYR A 69 -2.19 -4.69 0.86
C TYR A 69 -1.97 -5.35 2.21
N ALA A 70 -3.06 -5.64 2.92
CA ALA A 70 -3.02 -6.41 4.15
C ALA A 70 -4.06 -7.53 4.10
N HIS A 71 -3.79 -8.60 4.82
CA HIS A 71 -4.80 -9.61 5.10
C HIS A 71 -5.94 -8.99 5.91
N ASN A 72 -7.18 -9.36 5.57
CA ASN A 72 -8.34 -8.92 6.34
C ASN A 72 -8.28 -9.57 7.73
N THR A 73 -7.98 -8.77 8.75
CA THR A 73 -7.94 -9.19 10.16
C THR A 73 -8.90 -8.35 10.98
N GLN A 74 -9.64 -9.02 11.87
CA GLN A 74 -10.53 -8.37 12.82
C GLN A 74 -9.74 -7.68 13.95
N HIS A 75 -8.54 -8.19 14.28
CA HIS A 75 -7.68 -7.66 15.33
C HIS A 75 -6.45 -7.04 14.70
N ARG A 76 -6.49 -5.71 14.58
CA ARG A 76 -5.39 -4.90 14.07
C ARG A 76 -4.51 -4.47 15.24
N THR A 77 -3.80 -5.41 15.83
CA THR A 77 -2.83 -5.17 16.90
C THR A 77 -1.43 -5.14 16.32
N THR A 78 -0.62 -4.14 16.65
CA THR A 78 0.81 -4.07 16.31
C THR A 78 1.65 -4.42 17.54
N GLN A 79 2.97 -4.48 17.42
CA GLN A 79 3.84 -4.79 18.56
C GLN A 79 3.67 -3.79 19.71
N ASN A 80 3.49 -2.50 19.39
CA ASN A 80 3.45 -1.42 20.38
C ASN A 80 2.05 -0.79 20.56
N GLY A 81 0.99 -1.39 20.01
CA GLY A 81 -0.34 -0.81 20.11
C GLY A 81 -1.42 -1.56 19.34
N TYR A 82 -2.52 -0.88 19.07
CA TYR A 82 -3.62 -1.42 18.28
C TYR A 82 -4.35 -0.31 17.52
N TRP A 83 -4.90 -0.65 16.38
CA TRP A 83 -5.68 0.24 15.54
C TRP A 83 -7.13 0.28 16.05
N ASN A 84 -7.55 1.46 16.48
CA ASN A 84 -8.94 1.72 16.82
C ASN A 84 -9.72 2.15 15.57
N PRO A 85 -10.75 1.40 15.13
CA PRO A 85 -11.59 1.85 14.04
C PRO A 85 -12.34 3.12 14.49
N ILE A 86 -12.17 4.18 13.72
CA ILE A 86 -12.96 5.40 13.84
C ILE A 86 -13.99 5.37 12.70
N GLY A 87 -15.27 5.40 13.06
CA GLY A 87 -16.40 5.30 12.14
C GLY A 87 -17.68 5.78 12.79
#